data_AF-A0A3A6Q957-F1
#
_entry.id   AF-A0A3A6Q957-F1
#
_cell.length_a   1.000
_cell.length_b   1.000
_cell.length_c   1.000
_cell.angle_alpha   90.00
_cell.angle_beta   90.00
_cell.angle_gamma   90.00
#
_symmetry.space_group_name_H-M   'P 1'
#
loop_
_entity.id
_entity.type
_entity.pdbx_description
1 polymer ?
#
loop_
_entity_poly.entity_id
_entity_poly.type
_entity_poly.pdbx_seq_one_letter_code
_entity_poly.pdbx_strand_id
1 'polypeptide(L)'
;MSYLPLEEYQRKWIFTHQSMPVPEQDWIAIKPMDQLRSAQLWKENISAQSPDADRLSSSDWPMKESNWSDSVDWMTAWESDDESLPESVLEHIDWQDDVTVYFCYEKYNVIETKWVTFKKHWKNFLFYDDGPILIARRRNEALWFDSKGKVKLGHRD
;
A
#
# COMPACT_ATOMS: atom_id res chain seq x y z
N MET A 1 11.78 16.50 -8.38
CA MET A 1 10.72 15.99 -9.27
C MET A 1 9.79 15.18 -8.39
N SER A 2 8.48 15.37 -8.40
CA SER A 2 7.60 14.67 -7.46
C SER A 2 7.64 13.13 -7.50
N TYR A 3 8.09 12.55 -8.61
CA TYR A 3 8.15 11.11 -8.81
C TYR A 3 9.50 10.71 -9.38
N LEU A 4 9.87 9.46 -9.13
CA LEU A 4 11.03 8.81 -9.70
C LEU A 4 10.58 7.94 -10.88
N PRO A 5 11.35 7.87 -11.97
CA PRO A 5 11.23 6.77 -12.93
C PRO A 5 11.36 5.42 -12.21
N LEU A 6 10.61 4.40 -12.63
CA LEU A 6 10.68 3.08 -12.00
C LEU A 6 12.11 2.50 -12.05
N GLU A 7 12.89 2.83 -13.08
CA GLU A 7 14.28 2.40 -13.21
C GLU A 7 15.20 2.92 -12.09
N GLU A 8 14.90 4.10 -11.55
CA GLU A 8 15.63 4.77 -10.46
C GLU A 8 15.09 4.38 -9.08
N TYR A 9 13.95 3.68 -9.02
CA TYR A 9 13.37 3.22 -7.76
C TYR A 9 14.20 2.07 -7.17
N GLN A 10 14.74 2.27 -5.97
CA GLN A 10 15.61 1.31 -5.30
C GLN A 10 14.97 -0.07 -5.13
N ARG A 11 13.66 -0.13 -4.90
CA ARG A 11 12.91 -1.38 -4.70
C ARG A 11 12.21 -1.84 -5.99
N LYS A 12 12.65 -1.43 -7.18
CA LYS A 12 12.02 -1.86 -8.46
C LYS A 12 11.97 -3.37 -8.66
N TRP A 13 12.86 -4.11 -7.99
CA TRP A 13 12.91 -5.57 -8.02
C TRP A 13 11.58 -6.23 -7.64
N ILE A 14 10.73 -5.58 -6.84
CA ILE A 14 9.40 -6.11 -6.48
C ILE A 14 8.45 -6.15 -7.69
N PHE A 15 8.67 -5.32 -8.70
CA PHE A 15 7.88 -5.27 -9.94
C PHE A 15 8.56 -5.99 -11.11
N THR A 16 9.86 -6.26 -11.00
CA THR A 16 10.65 -6.99 -12.01
C THR A 16 11.03 -8.38 -11.53
N HIS A 17 10.34 -8.92 -10.53
CA HIS A 17 10.65 -10.24 -9.97
C HIS A 17 10.40 -11.33 -11.01
N GLN A 18 11.33 -12.27 -11.19
CA GLN A 18 11.28 -13.24 -12.29
C GLN A 18 10.03 -14.13 -12.27
N SER A 19 9.50 -14.46 -11.09
CA SER A 19 8.29 -15.27 -10.95
C SER A 19 7.00 -14.50 -11.22
N MET A 20 6.99 -13.18 -11.04
CA MET A 20 5.81 -12.32 -11.18
C MET A 20 6.21 -10.96 -11.80
N PRO A 21 6.66 -10.93 -13.06
CA PRO A 21 7.07 -9.68 -13.68
C PRO A 21 5.84 -8.84 -14.05
N VAL A 22 5.82 -7.58 -13.60
CA VAL A 22 4.80 -6.62 -14.06
C VAL A 22 5.11 -6.26 -15.51
N PRO A 23 4.14 -6.33 -16.45
CA PRO A 23 4.34 -5.90 -17.82
C PRO A 23 4.73 -4.42 -17.93
N GLU A 24 5.64 -4.08 -18.83
CA GLU A 24 6.16 -2.70 -19.00
C GLU A 24 5.04 -1.66 -19.24
N GLN A 25 3.97 -2.05 -19.94
CA GLN A 25 2.80 -1.19 -20.16
C GLN A 25 2.14 -0.70 -18.86
N ASP A 26 2.23 -1.48 -17.78
CA ASP A 26 1.63 -1.16 -16.49
C ASP A 26 2.60 -0.35 -15.62
N TRP A 27 3.90 -0.28 -15.95
CA TRP A 27 4.90 0.47 -15.20
C TRP A 27 4.58 1.96 -15.13
N ILE A 28 3.96 2.52 -16.18
CA ILE A 28 3.57 3.94 -16.23
C ILE A 28 2.55 4.31 -15.14
N ALA A 29 1.80 3.32 -14.65
CA ALA A 29 0.83 3.50 -13.57
C ALA A 29 1.45 3.30 -12.18
N ILE A 30 2.67 2.76 -12.08
CA ILE A 30 3.41 2.58 -10.82
C ILE A 30 4.35 3.78 -10.67
N LYS A 31 4.01 4.71 -9.78
CA LYS A 31 4.70 6.00 -9.65
C LYS A 31 5.33 6.13 -8.25
N PRO A 32 6.55 5.63 -8.05
CA PRO A 32 7.31 5.88 -6.83
C PRO A 32 7.51 7.39 -6.64
N MET A 33 7.21 7.89 -5.45
CA MET A 33 7.43 9.29 -5.12
C MET A 33 8.89 9.57 -4.80
N ASP A 34 9.34 10.80 -5.05
CA ASP A 34 10.62 11.24 -4.47
C ASP A 34 10.51 11.35 -2.93
N GLN A 35 11.66 11.39 -2.25
CA GLN A 35 11.68 11.39 -0.78
C GLN A 35 10.92 12.58 -0.18
N LEU A 36 10.97 13.76 -0.82
CA LEU A 36 10.32 14.96 -0.33
C LEU A 36 8.79 14.83 -0.37
N ARG A 37 8.24 14.38 -1.52
CA ARG A 37 6.81 14.19 -1.68
C ARG A 37 6.30 13.03 -0.84
N SER A 38 7.03 11.93 -0.78
CA SER A 38 6.71 10.79 0.08
C SER A 38 6.59 11.24 1.54
N ALA A 39 7.57 12.01 2.03
CA ALA A 39 7.58 12.49 3.41
C ALA A 39 6.41 13.44 3.70
N GLN A 40 6.04 14.28 2.75
CA GLN A 40 4.87 15.14 2.88
C GLN A 40 3.57 14.32 2.95
N LEU A 41 3.37 13.37 2.03
CA LEU A 41 2.18 12.52 2.02
C LEU A 41 2.06 11.72 3.30
N TRP A 42 3.15 11.09 3.75
CA TRP A 42 3.22 10.35 5.00
C TRP A 42 2.85 11.23 6.20
N LYS A 43 3.42 12.43 6.29
CA LYS A 43 3.15 13.38 7.37
C LYS A 43 1.67 13.78 7.43
N GLU A 44 1.06 13.97 6.27
CA GLU A 44 -0.34 14.42 6.16
C GLU A 44 -1.35 13.28 6.36
N ASN A 45 -0.99 12.03 6.06
CA ASN A 45 -1.95 10.93 5.97
C ASN A 45 -1.70 9.76 6.91
N ILE A 46 -0.49 9.59 7.45
CA ILE A 46 -0.09 8.44 8.27
C ILE A 46 0.37 8.88 9.64
N SER A 47 1.51 9.58 9.72
CA SER A 47 2.09 10.04 10.99
C SER A 47 2.95 11.28 10.81
N ALA A 48 2.79 12.24 11.71
CA ALA A 48 3.60 13.45 11.70
C ALA A 48 5.03 13.25 12.25
N GLN A 49 5.25 12.21 13.06
CA GLN A 49 6.48 12.02 13.84
C GLN A 49 7.18 10.69 13.53
N SER A 50 6.40 9.62 13.38
CA SER A 50 6.92 8.28 13.16
C SER A 50 7.31 8.08 11.71
N PRO A 51 8.47 7.45 11.42
CA PRO A 51 8.95 7.26 10.06
C PRO A 51 8.44 5.98 9.37
N ASP A 52 7.92 5.01 10.10
CA ASP A 52 7.42 3.72 9.59
C ASP A 52 6.38 3.13 10.55
N ALA A 53 5.79 2.00 10.16
CA ALA A 53 4.74 1.30 10.89
C ALA A 53 5.19 0.77 12.26
N ASP A 54 6.40 0.25 12.36
CA ASP A 54 6.98 -0.30 13.61
C ASP A 54 7.18 0.77 14.68
N ARG A 55 7.39 2.02 14.27
CA ARG A 55 7.65 3.16 15.16
C ARG A 55 6.43 4.06 15.36
N LEU A 56 5.24 3.66 14.93
CA LEU A 56 4.01 4.42 15.17
C LEU A 56 3.75 4.60 16.67
N SER A 57 3.42 5.83 17.05
CA SER A 57 3.07 6.21 18.41
C SER A 57 1.59 5.99 18.69
N SER A 58 1.20 5.92 19.97
CA SER A 58 -0.21 5.84 20.37
C SER A 58 -1.07 7.04 19.93
N SER A 59 -0.45 8.13 19.49
CA SER A 59 -1.17 9.30 18.95
C SER A 59 -1.47 9.20 17.46
N ASP A 60 -0.81 8.29 16.73
CA ASP A 60 -1.03 8.09 15.31
C ASP A 60 -2.32 7.31 15.08
N TRP A 61 -3.12 7.72 14.09
CA TRP A 61 -4.42 7.11 13.82
C TRP A 61 -4.35 5.59 13.55
N PRO A 62 -3.29 5.01 12.94
CA PRO A 62 -3.25 3.57 12.76
C PRO A 62 -3.14 2.81 14.09
N MET A 63 -2.66 3.46 15.16
CA MET A 63 -2.54 2.83 16.49
C MET A 63 -3.83 2.84 17.30
N LYS A 64 -4.90 3.48 16.80
CA LYS A 64 -6.21 3.47 17.45
C LYS A 64 -7.00 2.25 17.00
N GLU A 65 -7.26 1.32 17.91
CA GLU A 65 -8.02 0.09 17.61
C GLU A 65 -9.42 0.39 17.04
N SER A 66 -10.05 1.51 17.44
CA SER A 66 -11.35 1.96 16.91
C SER A 66 -11.38 2.21 15.41
N ASN A 67 -10.21 2.38 14.79
CA ASN A 67 -10.09 2.66 13.36
C ASN A 67 -10.08 1.38 12.53
N TRP A 68 -10.03 0.21 13.16
CA TRP A 68 -9.96 -1.10 12.50
C TRP A 68 -11.18 -1.94 12.86
N SER A 69 -11.91 -2.38 11.84
CA SER A 69 -13.13 -3.18 12.00
C SER A 69 -12.90 -4.68 11.89
N ASP A 70 -11.89 -5.10 11.12
CA ASP A 70 -11.61 -6.52 10.89
C ASP A 70 -10.14 -6.79 10.53
N SER A 71 -9.75 -8.05 10.50
CA SER A 71 -8.42 -8.52 10.10
C SER A 71 -8.51 -9.83 9.31
N VAL A 72 -7.91 -9.85 8.12
CA VAL A 72 -8.03 -10.94 7.13
C VAL A 72 -6.65 -11.52 6.82
N ASP A 73 -6.58 -12.81 6.51
CA ASP A 73 -5.35 -13.45 6.05
C ASP A 73 -5.07 -13.11 4.58
N TRP A 74 -4.07 -12.26 4.32
CA TRP A 74 -3.67 -11.97 2.94
C TRP A 74 -2.61 -12.94 2.45
N MET A 75 -1.78 -13.51 3.34
CA MET A 75 -0.66 -14.36 2.97
C MET A 75 -1.13 -15.67 2.35
N THR A 76 -2.22 -16.26 2.88
CA THR A 76 -2.85 -17.44 2.28
C THR A 76 -3.32 -17.17 0.85
N ALA A 77 -3.93 -16.01 0.60
CA ALA A 77 -4.34 -15.62 -0.76
C ALA A 77 -3.14 -15.34 -1.67
N TRP A 78 -2.07 -14.78 -1.10
CA TRP A 78 -0.84 -14.46 -1.82
C TRP A 78 -0.13 -15.73 -2.34
N GLU A 79 -0.04 -16.76 -1.49
CA GLU A 79 0.55 -18.07 -1.80
C GLU A 79 -0.31 -18.92 -2.75
N SER A 80 -1.59 -18.58 -2.93
CA SER A 80 -2.50 -19.30 -3.82
C SER A 80 -2.27 -18.96 -5.30
N ASP A 81 -2.81 -19.80 -6.19
CA ASP A 81 -2.85 -19.51 -7.63
C ASP A 81 -3.90 -18.43 -8.01
N ASP A 82 -4.76 -18.01 -7.08
CA ASP A 82 -5.72 -16.94 -7.30
C ASP A 82 -4.98 -15.59 -7.35
N GLU A 83 -5.20 -14.82 -8.42
CA GLU A 83 -4.60 -13.50 -8.62
C GLU A 83 -5.35 -12.40 -7.87
N SER A 84 -6.56 -12.69 -7.37
CA SER A 84 -7.40 -11.71 -6.68
C SER A 84 -6.93 -11.44 -5.24
N LEU A 85 -7.28 -10.25 -4.75
CA LEU A 85 -7.18 -9.94 -3.33
C LEU A 85 -8.19 -10.79 -2.53
N PRO A 86 -7.97 -11.00 -1.22
CA PRO A 86 -8.98 -11.62 -0.36
C PRO A 86 -10.36 -10.96 -0.52
N GLU A 87 -11.42 -11.77 -0.61
CA GLU A 87 -12.80 -11.30 -0.86
C GLU A 87 -13.21 -10.22 0.14
N SER A 88 -12.92 -10.40 1.43
CA SER A 88 -13.23 -9.41 2.48
C SER A 88 -12.54 -8.05 2.28
N VAL A 89 -11.36 -8.01 1.63
CA VAL A 89 -10.71 -6.73 1.25
C VAL A 89 -11.50 -6.05 0.14
N LEU A 90 -11.99 -6.81 -0.84
CA LEU A 90 -12.79 -6.29 -1.94
C LEU A 90 -14.18 -5.83 -1.48
N GLU A 91 -14.78 -6.51 -0.50
CA GLU A 91 -16.05 -6.11 0.12
C GLU A 91 -15.92 -4.84 0.96
N HIS A 92 -14.78 -4.65 1.64
CA HIS A 92 -14.52 -3.44 2.45
C HIS A 92 -14.22 -2.21 1.61
N ILE A 93 -13.73 -2.38 0.38
CA ILE A 93 -13.25 -1.29 -0.48
C ILE A 93 -14.21 -1.04 -1.66
N ASP A 94 -15.02 0.02 -1.57
CA ASP A 94 -15.90 0.49 -2.67
C ASP A 94 -15.21 1.54 -3.56
N TRP A 95 -13.91 1.35 -3.85
CA TRP A 95 -13.17 2.26 -4.72
C TRP A 95 -13.38 1.90 -6.19
N GLN A 96 -13.65 2.92 -7.01
CA GLN A 96 -13.65 2.79 -8.46
C GLN A 96 -12.23 2.56 -8.99
N ASP A 97 -12.12 1.89 -10.13
CA ASP A 97 -10.84 1.47 -10.72
C ASP A 97 -9.85 2.62 -10.96
N ASP A 98 -10.36 3.81 -11.26
CA ASP A 98 -9.57 5.01 -11.55
C ASP A 98 -9.17 5.82 -10.29
N VAL A 99 -9.61 5.40 -9.11
CA VAL A 99 -9.23 6.02 -7.83
C VAL A 99 -7.72 5.97 -7.67
N THR A 100 -7.13 7.12 -7.35
CA THR A 100 -5.70 7.18 -7.00
C THR A 100 -5.51 6.63 -5.60
N VAL A 101 -4.60 5.67 -5.48
CA VAL A 101 -4.22 5.03 -4.21
C VAL A 101 -2.74 5.25 -3.93
N TYR A 102 -2.40 5.19 -2.64
CA TYR A 102 -1.05 5.36 -2.14
C TYR A 102 -0.69 4.15 -1.30
N PHE A 103 0.36 3.43 -1.69
CA PHE A 103 0.93 2.34 -0.93
C PHE A 103 2.13 2.87 -0.15
N CYS A 104 1.94 3.05 1.16
CA CYS A 104 2.87 3.73 2.05
C CYS A 104 3.69 2.69 2.83
N TYR A 105 4.90 2.38 2.35
CA TYR A 105 5.80 1.48 3.07
C TYR A 105 6.41 2.19 4.29
N GLU A 106 6.91 3.40 4.09
CA GLU A 106 7.55 4.22 5.12
C GLU A 106 7.58 5.68 4.65
N LYS A 107 8.00 6.59 5.52
CA LYS A 107 8.01 8.04 5.28
C LYS A 107 8.68 8.45 3.98
N TYR A 108 9.76 7.80 3.58
CA TYR A 108 10.49 8.13 2.35
C TYR A 108 10.25 7.15 1.20
N ASN A 109 9.27 6.24 1.36
CA ASN A 109 8.87 5.32 0.32
C ASN A 109 7.35 5.16 0.22
N VAL A 110 6.77 5.91 -0.72
CA VAL A 110 5.36 5.83 -1.09
C VAL A 110 5.26 5.63 -2.59
N ILE A 111 4.40 4.71 -3.01
CA ILE A 111 4.04 4.52 -4.41
C ILE A 111 2.64 5.04 -4.64
N GLU A 112 2.47 5.92 -5.62
CA GLU A 112 1.16 6.30 -6.15
C GLU A 112 0.80 5.39 -7.32
N THR A 113 -0.45 4.90 -7.33
CA THR A 113 -0.98 4.16 -8.48
C THR A 113 -2.50 4.32 -8.57
N LYS A 114 -3.14 3.56 -9.47
CA LYS A 114 -4.58 3.43 -9.57
C LYS A 114 -5.05 2.18 -8.85
N TRP A 115 -6.26 2.22 -8.30
CA TRP A 115 -6.83 1.07 -7.60
C TRP A 115 -6.84 -0.19 -8.48
N VAL A 116 -7.22 -0.06 -9.76
CA VAL A 116 -7.16 -1.18 -10.71
C VAL A 116 -5.76 -1.75 -10.89
N THR A 117 -4.73 -0.91 -10.93
CA THR A 117 -3.33 -1.34 -11.06
C THR A 117 -2.85 -2.02 -9.80
N PHE A 118 -3.22 -1.49 -8.62
CA PHE A 118 -2.91 -2.15 -7.36
C PHE A 118 -3.60 -3.52 -7.27
N LYS A 119 -4.91 -3.62 -7.53
CA LYS A 119 -5.65 -4.89 -7.52
C LYS A 119 -5.01 -5.94 -8.42
N LYS A 120 -4.59 -5.53 -9.63
CA LYS A 120 -3.99 -6.44 -10.60
C LYS A 120 -2.61 -6.96 -10.16
N HIS A 121 -1.83 -6.14 -9.45
CA HIS A 121 -0.44 -6.43 -9.11
C HIS A 121 -0.18 -6.45 -7.60
N TRP A 122 -1.22 -6.69 -6.79
CA TRP A 122 -1.15 -6.52 -5.34
C TRP A 122 -0.08 -7.41 -4.69
N LYS A 123 0.10 -8.63 -5.24
CA LYS A 123 1.16 -9.55 -4.81
C LYS A 123 2.55 -8.94 -4.94
N ASN A 124 2.80 -8.16 -6.00
CA ASN A 124 4.06 -7.47 -6.20
C ASN A 124 4.32 -6.41 -5.13
N PHE A 125 3.30 -5.65 -4.75
CA PHE A 125 3.41 -4.63 -3.71
C PHE A 125 3.77 -5.24 -2.34
N LEU A 126 3.37 -6.50 -2.10
CA LEU A 126 3.61 -7.22 -0.84
C LEU A 126 4.86 -8.11 -0.86
N PHE A 127 5.70 -8.09 -1.90
CA PHE A 127 7.06 -8.66 -1.79
C PHE A 127 7.92 -7.96 -0.74
N TYR A 128 7.52 -6.75 -0.33
CA TYR A 128 8.10 -6.01 0.78
C TYR A 128 6.97 -5.65 1.76
N ASP A 129 6.68 -6.52 2.71
CA ASP A 129 5.52 -6.49 3.61
C ASP A 129 5.84 -5.88 4.99
N ASP A 130 6.76 -4.92 5.03
CA ASP A 130 7.25 -4.25 6.24
C ASP A 130 6.24 -3.22 6.79
N GLY A 131 5.03 -3.68 7.10
CA GLY A 131 3.95 -2.88 7.65
C GLY A 131 3.28 -1.86 6.71
N PRO A 132 3.20 -2.05 5.37
CA PRO A 132 2.70 -0.99 4.50
C PRO A 132 1.21 -0.69 4.75
N ILE A 133 0.86 0.59 4.61
CA ILE A 133 -0.51 1.09 4.74
C ILE A 133 -0.99 1.55 3.36
N LEU A 134 -2.10 0.99 2.88
CA LEU A 134 -2.78 1.43 1.66
C LEU A 134 -3.89 2.42 2.02
N ILE A 135 -3.87 3.58 1.37
CA ILE A 135 -4.92 4.61 1.49
C ILE A 135 -5.32 5.09 0.09
N ALA A 136 -6.52 5.66 -0.04
CA ALA A 136 -6.96 6.28 -1.28
C ALA A 136 -7.17 7.79 -1.15
N ARG A 137 -6.98 8.48 -2.27
CA ARG A 137 -7.18 9.92 -2.37
C ARG A 137 -8.65 10.26 -2.12
N ARG A 138 -8.90 11.09 -1.09
CA ARG A 138 -10.26 11.55 -0.68
C ARG A 138 -11.20 10.40 -0.27
N ARG A 139 -10.63 9.37 0.34
CA ARG A 139 -11.31 8.17 0.84
C ARG A 139 -10.86 7.91 2.26
N ASN A 140 -11.76 7.44 3.11
CA ASN A 140 -11.42 7.20 4.51
C ASN A 140 -10.99 5.76 4.73
N GLU A 141 -11.40 4.84 3.86
CA GLU A 141 -11.00 3.44 3.94
C GLU A 141 -9.46 3.31 3.89
N ALA A 142 -8.94 2.37 4.68
CA ALA A 142 -7.53 2.05 4.73
C ALA A 142 -7.30 0.56 4.96
N LEU A 143 -6.18 0.06 4.45
CA LEU A 143 -5.71 -1.29 4.71
C LEU A 143 -4.32 -1.20 5.36
N TRP A 144 -4.05 -2.01 6.37
CA TRP A 144 -2.72 -2.12 6.97
C TRP A 144 -2.26 -3.56 6.95
N PHE A 145 -1.29 -3.85 6.08
CA PHE A 145 -0.69 -5.17 5.93
C PHE A 145 0.43 -5.32 6.95
N ASP A 146 0.36 -6.35 7.78
CA ASP A 146 1.42 -6.70 8.73
C ASP A 146 2.29 -7.85 8.20
N SER A 147 3.49 -7.95 8.78
CA SER A 147 4.48 -9.00 8.47
C SER A 147 4.11 -10.38 9.00
N LYS A 148 2.94 -10.53 9.64
CA LYS A 148 2.39 -11.82 10.09
C LYS A 148 1.36 -12.38 9.11
N GLY A 149 1.22 -11.76 7.94
CA GLY A 149 0.32 -12.21 6.89
C GLY A 149 -1.13 -11.77 7.10
N LYS A 150 -1.39 -10.80 7.98
CA LYS A 150 -2.72 -10.23 8.19
C LYS A 150 -2.84 -8.82 7.62
N VAL A 151 -4.03 -8.49 7.15
CA VAL A 151 -4.39 -7.15 6.69
C VAL A 151 -5.55 -6.65 7.54
N LYS A 152 -5.35 -5.53 8.22
CA LYS A 152 -6.40 -4.85 8.96
C LYS A 152 -7.24 -4.01 8.01
N LEU A 153 -8.55 -4.09 8.15
CA LEU A 153 -9.53 -3.32 7.40
C LEU A 153 -10.03 -2.17 8.28
N GLY A 154 -9.97 -0.94 7.79
CA GLY A 154 -10.27 0.21 8.64
C GLY A 154 -10.68 1.47 7.92
N HIS A 155 -10.88 2.52 8.73
CA HIS A 155 -11.19 3.88 8.30
C HIS A 155 -10.32 4.87 9.06
N ARG A 156 -9.80 5.88 8.35
CA ARG A 156 -9.05 7.00 8.92
C ARG A 156 -9.99 8.01 9.57
N ASP A 157 -9.54 8.55 10.68
CA ASP A 157 -10.15 9.69 11.39
C ASP A 157 -10.01 11.01 10.60
#